data_AF-A0ABD0RS14-F1
#
_entry.id   AF-A0ABD0RS14-F1
#
_cell.length_a   1.000
_cell.length_b   1.000
_cell.length_c   1.000
_cell.angle_alpha   90.00
_cell.angle_beta   90.00
_cell.angle_gamma   90.00
#
_symmetry.space_group_name_H-M   'P 1'
#
loop_
_entity.id
_entity.type
_entity.pdbx_description
1 polymer ?
#
loop_
_entity_poly.entity_id
_entity_poly.type
_entity_poly.pdbx_seq_one_letter_code
_entity_poly.pdbx_strand_id
1 'polypeptide(L)'
;AVHCEGLEERNHMCQQFFRGHREEYELLEALKFLMLRTAIQLHSDMEKGSDVPEFCWLLFARDSSKCPKTFLTNHLRHVGFSGGLEQ
;
A
#
# COMPACT_ATOMS: atom_id res chain seq x y z
N ALA A 1 3.41 -13.93 14.65
CA ALA A 1 3.86 -14.36 13.30
C ALA A 1 5.32 -14.78 13.30
N VAL A 2 6.28 -13.87 13.51
CA VAL A 2 7.72 -14.18 13.45
C VAL A 2 8.18 -15.09 14.61
N HIS A 3 7.45 -15.07 15.73
CA HIS A 3 7.73 -15.92 16.90
C HIS A 3 7.06 -17.30 16.86
N CYS A 4 6.31 -17.64 15.81
CA CYS A 4 5.69 -18.96 15.71
C CYS A 4 6.76 -20.02 15.42
N GLU A 5 6.67 -21.19 16.05
CA GLU A 5 7.66 -22.27 15.95
C GLU A 5 7.52 -23.07 14.63
N GLY A 6 6.39 -22.93 13.93
CA GLY A 6 6.13 -23.66 12.70
C GLY A 6 5.09 -23.03 11.77
N LEU A 7 4.98 -23.61 10.57
CA LEU A 7 4.04 -23.15 9.53
C LEU A 7 2.58 -23.31 9.97
N GLU A 8 2.25 -24.41 10.66
CA GLU A 8 0.89 -24.69 11.12
C GLU A 8 0.41 -23.67 12.14
N GLU A 9 1.24 -23.37 13.15
CA GLU A 9 0.94 -22.36 14.17
C GLU A 9 0.77 -20.97 13.53
N ARG A 10 1.68 -20.59 12.63
CA ARG A 10 1.58 -19.32 11.90
C ARG A 10 0.31 -19.24 11.06
N ASN A 11 -0.05 -20.33 10.36
CA ASN A 11 -1.26 -20.40 9.57
C ASN A 11 -2.51 -20.27 10.44
N HIS A 12 -2.58 -21.01 11.55
CA HIS A 12 -3.68 -20.91 12.51
C HIS A 12 -3.84 -19.48 13.02
N MET A 13 -2.75 -18.84 13.43
CA MET A 13 -2.76 -17.44 13.88
C MET A 13 -3.25 -16.48 12.79
N CYS A 14 -2.80 -16.64 11.53
CA CYS A 14 -3.32 -15.85 10.40
C CYS A 14 -4.83 -16.06 10.21
N GLN A 15 -5.31 -17.30 10.26
CA GLN A 15 -6.73 -17.62 10.13
C GLN A 15 -7.59 -17.05 11.26
N GLN A 16 -7.03 -16.83 12.46
CA GLN A 16 -7.74 -16.12 13.54
C GLN A 16 -7.81 -14.61 13.27
N PHE A 17 -6.75 -14.03 12.71
CA PHE A 17 -6.65 -12.59 12.48
C PHE A 17 -7.48 -12.12 11.28
N PHE A 18 -7.36 -12.82 10.14
CA PHE A 18 -8.02 -12.45 8.88
C PHE A 18 -9.45 -13.01 8.80
N ARG A 19 -10.35 -12.43 9.59
CA ARG A 19 -11.77 -12.84 9.71
C ARG A 19 -12.77 -11.74 9.35
N GLY A 20 -12.30 -10.64 8.78
CA GLY A 20 -13.11 -9.46 8.49
C GLY A 20 -13.48 -8.67 9.75
N HIS A 21 -12.70 -8.79 10.83
CA HIS A 21 -12.85 -7.96 12.02
C HIS A 21 -12.11 -6.62 11.85
N ARG A 22 -12.34 -5.69 12.77
CA ARG A 22 -11.77 -4.33 12.71
C ARG A 22 -10.25 -4.33 12.58
N GLU A 23 -9.58 -5.23 13.30
CA GLU A 23 -8.12 -5.37 13.35
C GLU A 23 -7.52 -5.64 11.97
N GLU A 24 -8.22 -6.43 11.14
CA GLU A 24 -7.80 -6.69 9.77
C GLU A 24 -7.83 -5.40 8.93
N TYR A 25 -8.91 -4.61 9.04
CA TYR A 25 -9.01 -3.35 8.32
C TYR A 25 -8.01 -2.30 8.82
N GLU A 26 -7.73 -2.26 10.12
CA GLU A 26 -6.69 -1.39 10.68
C GLU A 26 -5.30 -1.75 10.15
N LEU A 27 -5.00 -3.04 10.00
CA LEU A 27 -3.77 -3.51 9.36
C LEU A 27 -3.70 -3.06 7.90
N LEU A 28 -4.81 -3.14 7.16
CA LEU A 28 -4.87 -2.69 5.77
C LEU A 28 -4.71 -1.16 5.63
N GLU A 29 -5.26 -0.36 6.54
CA GLU A 29 -5.01 1.09 6.57
C GLU A 29 -3.55 1.42 6.93
N ALA A 30 -2.94 0.67 7.85
CA ALA A 30 -1.50 0.80 8.11
C ALA A 30 -0.66 0.47 6.86
N LEU A 31 -1.03 -0.58 6.11
CA LEU A 31 -0.37 -0.93 4.86
C LEU A 31 -0.53 0.18 3.81
N LYS A 32 -1.74 0.73 3.64
CA LYS A 32 -2.00 1.87 2.75
C LYS A 32 -1.13 3.07 3.15
N PHE A 33 -1.03 3.38 4.43
CA PHE A 33 -0.18 4.48 4.89
C PHE A 33 1.31 4.26 4.56
N LEU A 34 1.81 3.02 4.69
CA LEU A 34 3.16 2.68 4.27
C LEU A 34 3.35 2.81 2.76
N MET A 35 2.37 2.40 1.95
CA MET A 35 2.39 2.61 0.50
C MET A 35 2.47 4.10 0.15
N LEU A 36 1.67 4.94 0.81
CA LEU A 36 1.69 6.39 0.60
C LEU A 36 3.06 7.00 0.97
N ARG A 37 3.63 6.62 2.11
CA ARG A 37 4.96 7.07 2.52
C ARG A 37 6.02 6.71 1.48
N THR A 38 5.98 5.48 0.97
CA THR A 38 6.89 5.04 -0.08
C THR A 38 6.68 5.81 -1.38
N ALA A 39 5.43 6.07 -1.78
CA ALA A 39 5.11 6.89 -2.94
C ALA A 39 5.62 8.34 -2.80
N ILE A 40 5.56 8.92 -1.60
CA ILE A 40 6.14 10.25 -1.31
C ILE A 40 7.66 10.24 -1.50
N GLN A 41 8.35 9.23 -0.97
CA GLN A 41 9.80 9.11 -1.11
C GLN A 41 10.19 8.98 -2.60
N LEU A 42 9.54 8.07 -3.32
CA LEU A 42 9.80 7.81 -4.73
C LEU A 42 9.53 9.05 -5.59
N HIS A 43 8.43 9.78 -5.33
CA HIS A 43 8.16 11.04 -6.02
C HIS A 43 9.25 12.09 -5.75
N SER A 44 9.69 12.23 -4.49
CA SER A 44 10.75 13.18 -4.13
C SER A 44 12.07 12.85 -4.82
N ASP A 45 12.40 11.57 -4.95
CA ASP A 45 13.62 11.13 -5.63
C ASP A 45 13.51 11.31 -7.14
N MET A 46 12.34 11.04 -7.71
CA MET A 46 12.00 11.33 -9.10
C MET A 46 12.14 12.82 -9.44
N GLU A 47 11.64 13.72 -8.58
CA GLU A 47 11.77 15.19 -8.75
C GLU A 47 13.23 15.67 -8.67
N LYS A 48 14.09 14.96 -7.94
CA LYS A 48 15.53 15.27 -7.87
C LYS A 48 16.31 14.71 -9.06
N GLY A 49 15.66 13.95 -9.94
CA GLY A 49 16.32 13.24 -11.05
C GLY A 49 17.15 12.04 -10.59
N SER A 50 16.88 11.50 -9.40
CA SER A 50 17.49 10.26 -8.92
C SER A 50 16.96 9.06 -9.71
N ASP A 51 17.70 7.96 -9.67
CA ASP A 51 17.22 6.69 -10.21
C ASP A 51 16.07 6.13 -9.36
N VAL A 52 14.96 5.81 -10.01
CA VAL A 52 13.75 5.24 -9.38
C VAL A 52 13.22 4.10 -10.24
N PRO A 53 12.59 3.08 -9.66
CA PRO A 53 11.99 2.00 -10.44
C PRO A 53 11.01 2.50 -11.50
N GLU A 54 10.99 1.85 -12.67
CA GLU A 54 10.19 2.27 -13.83
C GLU A 54 8.70 2.53 -13.50
N PHE A 55 8.11 1.70 -12.64
CA PHE A 55 6.72 1.85 -12.25
C PHE A 55 6.42 3.19 -11.57
N CYS A 56 7.40 3.85 -10.95
CA CYS A 56 7.21 5.15 -10.30
C CYS A 56 6.85 6.21 -11.35
N TRP A 57 7.54 6.19 -12.49
CA TRP A 57 7.23 7.06 -13.62
C TRP A 57 5.83 6.77 -14.15
N LEU A 58 5.47 5.50 -14.31
CA LEU A 58 4.14 5.12 -14.77
C LEU A 58 3.03 5.51 -13.80
N LEU A 59 3.27 5.39 -12.49
CA LEU A 59 2.33 5.76 -11.44
C LEU A 59 2.04 7.26 -11.47
N PHE A 60 3.08 8.09 -11.59
CA PHE A 60 2.95 9.55 -11.57
C PHE A 60 2.71 10.18 -12.95
N ALA A 61 2.81 9.41 -14.05
CA ALA A 61 2.42 9.86 -15.38
C ALA A 61 0.89 9.90 -15.57
N ARG A 62 0.11 9.20 -14.72
CA ARG A 62 -1.36 9.18 -14.79
C ARG A 62 -1.93 10.56 -14.49
N ASP A 63 -2.93 10.98 -15.26
CA ASP A 63 -3.59 12.27 -15.04
C ASP A 63 -4.21 12.42 -13.64
N SER A 64 -4.72 11.31 -13.09
CA SER A 64 -5.35 11.24 -11.77
C SER A 64 -4.35 11.05 -10.61
N SER A 65 -3.05 10.87 -10.89
CA SER A 65 -2.05 10.52 -9.87
C SER A 65 -0.72 11.26 -10.05
N LYS A 66 -0.72 12.50 -10.55
CA LYS A 66 0.52 13.26 -10.86
C LYS A 66 1.45 13.51 -9.68
N CYS A 67 0.94 13.49 -8.45
CA CYS A 67 1.72 13.65 -7.24
C CYS A 67 1.16 12.79 -6.08
N PRO A 68 1.88 12.64 -4.95
CA PRO A 68 1.43 11.80 -3.84
C PRO A 68 0.07 12.21 -3.26
N LYS A 69 -0.25 13.51 -3.30
CA LYS A 69 -1.58 14.01 -2.88
C LYS A 69 -2.68 13.44 -3.77
N THR A 70 -2.54 13.53 -5.09
CA THR A 70 -3.56 13.01 -6.03
C THR A 70 -3.60 11.49 -6.03
N PHE A 71 -2.47 10.81 -5.85
CA PHE A 71 -2.42 9.36 -5.64
C PHE A 71 -3.29 8.95 -4.44
N LEU A 72 -3.14 9.64 -3.30
CA LEU A 72 -3.97 9.40 -2.13
C LEU A 72 -5.45 9.67 -2.41
N THR A 73 -5.77 10.87 -2.90
CA THR A 73 -7.17 11.32 -2.97
C THR A 73 -7.97 10.66 -4.07
N ASN A 74 -7.33 10.14 -5.11
CA ASN A 74 -8.02 9.61 -6.28
C ASN A 74 -7.89 8.09 -6.42
N HIS A 75 -6.89 7.48 -5.78
CA HIS A 75 -6.67 6.03 -5.86
C HIS A 75 -6.66 5.39 -4.47
N LEU A 76 -5.63 5.66 -3.66
CA LEU A 76 -5.39 4.89 -2.43
C LEU A 76 -6.56 4.97 -1.43
N ARG A 77 -7.23 6.12 -1.30
CA ARG A 77 -8.40 6.25 -0.41
C ARG A 77 -9.57 5.34 -0.80
N HIS A 78 -9.67 4.94 -2.07
CA HIS A 78 -10.77 4.15 -2.61
C HIS A 78 -10.53 2.65 -2.48
N VAL A 79 -9.27 2.24 -2.25
CA VAL A 79 -8.88 0.85 -2.00
C VAL A 79 -9.56 0.36 -0.72
N GLY A 80 -10.39 -0.69 -0.87
CA GLY A 80 -11.19 -1.26 0.21
C GLY A 80 -12.56 -0.62 0.40
N PHE A 81 -12.94 0.35 -0.44
CA PHE A 81 -14.27 0.98 -0.40
C PHE A 81 -15.02 0.85 -1.73
N SER A 82 -14.48 1.46 -2.80
CA SER A 82 -15.12 1.50 -4.13
C SER A 82 -14.25 0.88 -5.23
N GLY A 83 -13.07 0.37 -4.89
CA GLY A 83 -12.15 -0.26 -5.83
C GLY A 83 -11.05 -1.07 -5.14
N GLY A 84 -10.29 -1.80 -5.95
CA GLY A 84 -9.08 -2.54 -5.54
C GLY A 84 -7.79 -1.80 -5.90
N LEU A 85 -6.65 -2.50 -5.79
CA LEU A 85 -5.38 -2.00 -6.32
C LEU A 85 -5.34 -2.16 -7.84
N GLU A 86 -4.89 -1.10 -8.52
CA GLU A 86 -4.61 -1.11 -9.95
C GLU A 86 -3.22 -1.68 -10.23
N GLN A 87 -3.02 -2.23 -11.44
CA GLN A 87 -1.70 -2.63 -11.94
C GLN A 87 -0.81 -1.41 -12.23
#